data_AF-A0A1Q7EM33-F1
#
_entry.id   AF-A0A1Q7EM33-F1
#
_cell.length_a   1.000
_cell.length_b   1.000
_cell.length_c   1.000
_cell.angle_alpha   90.00
_cell.angle_beta   90.00
_cell.angle_gamma   90.00
#
_symmetry.space_group_name_H-M   'P 1'
#
loop_
_entity.id
_entity.type
_entity.pdbx_description
1 polymer ?
#
loop_
_entity_poly.entity_id
_entity_poly.type
_entity_poly.pdbx_seq_one_letter_code
_entity_poly.pdbx_strand_id
1 'polypeptide(L)'
;METATAVMLGVFILVVLITLFALVFRLEQLESRVVEVPEQAVRSEPLAVHWLVEGYCVKDRRRVEMMNPHPILMVNGRPATAGTCPHCGTKIFKISKSFGVVEAIARRREDLQLVANGRREVA
;
A
#
# COMPACT_ATOMS: atom_id res chain seq x y z
N MET A 1 -1.01 -42.00 59.27
CA MET A 1 -0.32 -41.96 57.96
C MET A 1 -1.24 -41.49 56.84
N GLU A 2 -2.54 -41.75 56.93
CA GLU A 2 -3.55 -41.41 55.90
C GLU A 2 -3.83 -39.90 55.74
N THR A 3 -3.71 -39.11 56.81
CA THR A 3 -3.93 -37.66 56.75
C THR A 3 -2.81 -36.92 56.03
N ALA A 4 -1.56 -37.37 56.20
CA ALA A 4 -0.40 -36.78 55.53
C ALA A 4 -0.44 -37.01 54.00
N THR A 5 -0.84 -38.21 53.57
CA THR A 5 -1.02 -38.52 52.15
C THR A 5 -2.16 -37.72 51.52
N ALA A 6 -3.26 -37.49 52.24
CA ALA A 6 -4.39 -36.69 51.75
C ALA A 6 -4.01 -35.21 51.58
N VAL A 7 -3.25 -34.63 52.52
CA VAL A 7 -2.78 -33.24 52.42
C VAL A 7 -1.78 -33.08 51.28
N MET A 8 -0.83 -34.01 51.14
CA MET A 8 0.16 -33.96 50.06
C MET A 8 -0.47 -34.14 48.68
N LEU A 9 -1.47 -35.02 48.55
CA LEU A 9 -2.25 -35.17 47.33
C LEU A 9 -3.04 -33.89 47.02
N GLY A 10 -3.65 -33.26 48.02
CA GLY A 10 -4.39 -32.01 47.86
C GLY A 10 -3.51 -30.84 47.39
N VAL A 11 -2.33 -30.69 47.98
CA VAL A 11 -1.35 -29.65 47.56
C VAL A 11 -0.84 -29.94 46.16
N PHE A 12 -0.56 -31.21 45.84
CA PHE A 12 -0.12 -31.61 44.50
C PHE A 12 -1.18 -31.32 43.44
N ILE A 13 -2.45 -31.66 43.70
CA ILE A 13 -3.58 -31.35 42.83
C ILE A 13 -3.71 -29.84 42.65
N LEU A 14 -3.59 -29.04 43.73
CA LEU A 14 -3.68 -27.59 43.66
C LEU A 14 -2.57 -26.98 42.77
N VAL A 15 -1.33 -27.44 42.92
CA VAL A 15 -0.20 -26.98 42.09
C VAL A 15 -0.39 -27.37 40.63
N VAL A 16 -0.87 -28.59 40.36
CA VAL A 16 -1.17 -29.04 39.00
C VAL A 16 -2.30 -28.21 38.39
N LEU A 17 -3.36 -27.91 39.14
CA LEU A 17 -4.44 -27.06 38.65
C LEU A 17 -3.98 -25.63 38.36
N ILE A 18 -3.15 -25.03 39.23
CA ILE A 18 -2.60 -23.69 39.03
C ILE A 18 -1.69 -23.64 37.79
N THR A 19 -0.82 -24.64 37.63
CA THR A 19 0.10 -24.71 36.47
C THR A 19 -0.64 -24.98 35.17
N LEU A 20 -1.65 -25.86 35.16
CA LEU A 20 -2.51 -26.10 34.00
C LEU A 20 -3.31 -24.84 33.65
N PHE A 21 -3.88 -24.14 34.63
CA PHE A 21 -4.58 -22.89 34.40
C PHE A 21 -3.66 -21.81 33.80
N ALA A 22 -2.43 -21.66 34.33
CA ALA A 22 -1.44 -20.74 33.78
C ALA A 22 -1.01 -21.12 32.35
N LEU A 23 -0.91 -22.41 32.03
CA LEU A 23 -0.60 -22.91 30.69
C LEU A 23 -1.74 -22.61 29.71
N VAL A 24 -2.99 -22.89 30.10
CA VAL A 24 -4.19 -22.61 29.28
C VAL A 24 -4.30 -21.10 29.01
N PHE A 25 -4.11 -20.27 30.05
CA PHE A 25 -4.11 -18.81 29.91
C PHE A 25 -2.99 -18.30 28.98
N ARG A 26 -1.83 -18.97 28.97
CA ARG A 26 -0.74 -18.67 28.03
C ARG A 26 -1.05 -19.08 26.59
N LEU A 27 -1.81 -20.15 26.38
CA LEU A 27 -2.24 -20.59 25.05
C LEU A 27 -3.28 -19.63 24.45
N GLU A 28 -4.21 -19.11 25.25
CA GLU A 28 -5.17 -18.08 24.80
C GLU A 28 -4.49 -16.76 24.34
N GLN A 29 -3.34 -16.41 24.90
CA GLN A 29 -2.58 -15.20 24.53
C GLN A 29 -1.89 -15.29 23.14
N LEU A 30 -1.85 -16.46 22.49
CA LEU A 30 -1.29 -16.60 21.13
C LEU A 30 -2.31 -16.28 20.04
N GLU A 31 -3.60 -16.53 20.27
CA GLU A 31 -4.66 -16.26 19.29
C GLU A 31 -4.87 -14.75 19.06
N SER A 32 -4.58 -13.92 20.08
CA SER A 32 -4.75 -12.46 20.01
C SER A 32 -3.65 -11.71 19.25
N ARG A 33 -2.72 -12.43 18.60
CA ARG A 33 -1.68 -11.84 17.73
C ARG A 33 -2.09 -11.74 16.26
N VAL A 34 -3.28 -12.21 15.88
CA VAL A 34 -3.86 -11.83 14.59
C VAL A 34 -4.34 -10.40 14.75
N VAL A 35 -3.45 -9.46 14.42
CA VAL A 35 -3.79 -8.06 14.20
C VAL A 35 -4.84 -8.07 13.08
N GLU A 36 -6.10 -7.85 13.44
CA GLU A 36 -7.11 -7.48 12.46
C GLU A 36 -6.62 -6.19 11.80
N VAL A 37 -6.16 -6.31 10.56
CA VAL A 37 -5.91 -5.14 9.71
C VAL A 37 -7.29 -4.54 9.47
N PRO A 38 -7.59 -3.35 10.01
CA PRO A 38 -8.91 -2.79 9.89
C PRO A 38 -9.25 -2.62 8.41
N GLU A 39 -10.38 -3.19 7.98
CA GLU A 39 -10.99 -3.06 6.64
C GLU A 39 -11.01 -1.60 6.14
N GLN A 40 -11.00 -0.64 7.07
CA GLN A 40 -10.95 0.80 6.82
C GLN A 40 -9.62 1.28 6.22
N ALA A 41 -8.54 0.50 6.27
CA ALA A 41 -7.30 0.80 5.55
C ALA A 41 -7.41 0.52 4.03
N VAL A 42 -8.42 -0.25 3.60
CA VAL A 42 -8.66 -0.58 2.18
C VAL A 42 -9.77 0.31 1.58
N ARG A 43 -10.54 1.00 2.42
CA ARG A 43 -11.54 1.98 1.97
C ARG A 43 -10.91 3.32 1.66
N SER A 44 -10.44 3.41 0.42
CA SER A 44 -10.96 4.43 -0.50
C SER A 44 -11.00 5.87 0.00
N GLU A 45 -9.86 6.43 0.36
CA GLU A 45 -9.54 7.72 -0.21
C GLU A 45 -8.61 7.42 -1.37
N PRO A 46 -9.01 7.62 -2.65
CA PRO A 46 -8.00 8.00 -3.60
C PRO A 46 -7.49 9.29 -3.00
N LEU A 47 -6.39 9.21 -2.23
CA LEU A 47 -5.65 10.38 -1.82
C LEU A 47 -5.62 11.20 -3.07
N ALA A 48 -6.33 12.32 -3.02
CA ALA A 48 -6.21 13.33 -4.01
C ALA A 48 -4.73 13.71 -3.89
N VAL A 49 -3.89 12.98 -4.60
CA VAL A 49 -2.88 13.57 -5.44
C VAL A 49 -3.74 14.46 -6.35
N HIS A 50 -4.19 15.58 -5.82
CA HIS A 50 -4.34 16.79 -6.57
C HIS A 50 -2.89 17.07 -6.96
N TRP A 51 -2.46 16.38 -8.01
CA TRP A 51 -1.21 16.69 -8.62
C TRP A 51 -1.45 18.10 -9.15
N LEU A 52 -0.84 19.09 -8.49
CA LEU A 52 -0.72 20.42 -9.06
C LEU A 52 0.19 20.28 -10.27
N VAL A 53 -0.37 19.82 -11.37
CA VAL A 53 0.32 19.92 -12.64
C VAL A 53 -0.09 21.25 -13.21
N GLU A 54 0.87 22.15 -13.12
CA GLU A 54 0.85 23.38 -13.86
C GLU A 54 0.96 23.06 -15.34
N GLY A 55 -0.04 23.51 -16.10
CA GLY A 55 -0.07 23.53 -17.55
C GLY A 55 -0.04 24.95 -18.08
N TYR A 56 0.52 25.15 -19.27
CA TYR A 56 0.40 26.42 -19.96
C TYR A 56 -0.89 26.44 -20.78
N CYS A 57 -1.82 27.32 -20.43
CA CYS A 57 -3.02 27.52 -21.22
C CYS A 57 -2.70 28.44 -22.40
N VAL A 58 -2.88 27.96 -23.63
CA VAL A 58 -2.62 28.75 -24.85
C VAL A 58 -3.64 29.89 -25.00
N LYS A 59 -4.89 29.70 -24.53
CA LYS A 59 -5.93 30.74 -24.57
C LYS A 59 -5.69 31.85 -23.56
N ASP A 60 -5.42 31.49 -22.31
CA ASP A 60 -5.21 32.46 -21.23
C ASP A 60 -3.77 33.00 -21.18
N ARG A 61 -2.85 32.41 -21.96
CA ARG A 61 -1.41 32.72 -22.04
C ARG A 61 -0.69 32.72 -20.69
N ARG A 62 -1.22 31.99 -19.72
CA ARG A 62 -0.68 31.85 -18.35
C ARG A 62 -0.52 30.40 -17.96
N ARG A 63 0.30 30.18 -16.94
CA ARG A 63 0.39 28.88 -16.24
C ARG A 63 -0.81 28.77 -15.32
N VAL A 64 -1.49 27.64 -15.39
CA VAL A 64 -2.69 27.34 -14.61
C VAL A 64 -2.58 25.92 -14.09
N GLU A 65 -3.17 25.66 -12.94
CA GLU A 65 -3.34 24.30 -12.44
C GLU A 65 -4.38 23.58 -13.30
N MET A 66 -4.02 22.40 -13.81
CA MET A 66 -4.93 21.61 -14.60
C MET A 66 -6.02 21.00 -13.70
N MET A 67 -7.26 20.96 -14.21
CA MET A 67 -8.36 20.19 -13.61
C MET A 67 -8.45 18.79 -14.21
N ASN A 68 -8.86 17.81 -13.38
CA ASN A 68 -9.13 16.40 -13.72
C ASN A 68 -8.13 15.77 -14.66
N PRO A 69 -6.87 15.80 -14.27
CA PRO A 69 -5.89 15.70 -15.29
C PRO A 69 -5.51 14.19 -15.32
N HIS A 70 -4.99 13.69 -16.44
CA HIS A 70 -4.85 12.25 -16.69
C HIS A 70 -3.69 11.98 -17.66
N PRO A 71 -2.99 10.84 -17.50
CA PRO A 71 -1.95 10.44 -18.44
C PRO A 71 -2.56 10.04 -19.78
N ILE A 72 -1.97 10.52 -20.88
CA ILE A 72 -2.30 10.12 -22.24
C ILE A 72 -1.03 9.81 -23.03
N LEU A 73 -1.14 8.91 -24.00
CA LEU A 73 -0.10 8.72 -25.00
C LEU A 73 -0.48 9.52 -26.24
N MET A 74 0.36 10.48 -26.63
CA MET A 74 0.15 11.19 -27.90
C MET A 74 0.39 10.25 -29.08
N VAL A 75 -0.22 10.56 -30.22
CA VAL A 75 -0.02 9.82 -31.50
C VAL A 75 1.46 9.71 -31.90
N ASN A 76 2.30 10.65 -31.47
CA ASN A 76 3.74 10.66 -31.71
C ASN A 76 4.52 9.73 -30.74
N GLY A 77 3.83 8.87 -29.97
CA GLY A 77 4.41 7.97 -28.99
C GLY A 77 4.99 8.66 -27.74
N ARG A 78 4.81 9.97 -27.60
CA ARG A 78 5.33 10.73 -26.46
C ARG A 78 4.31 10.70 -25.31
N PRO A 79 4.76 10.35 -24.08
CA PRO A 79 3.90 10.41 -22.91
C PRO A 79 3.58 11.86 -22.57
N ALA A 80 2.32 12.14 -22.25
CA ALA A 80 1.86 13.47 -21.89
C ALA A 80 0.78 13.37 -20.81
N THR A 81 0.57 14.49 -20.14
CA THR A 81 -0.49 14.66 -19.17
C THR A 81 -1.53 15.61 -19.76
N ALA A 82 -2.75 15.12 -19.94
CA ALA A 82 -3.89 15.93 -20.38
C ALA A 82 -4.67 16.46 -19.18
N GLY A 83 -5.31 17.60 -19.33
CA GLY A 83 -6.18 18.18 -18.31
C GLY A 83 -7.05 19.27 -18.89
N THR A 84 -7.84 19.94 -18.06
CA THR A 84 -8.74 21.02 -18.47
C THR A 84 -8.36 22.33 -17.79
N CYS A 85 -8.41 23.45 -18.51
CA CYS A 85 -8.21 24.77 -17.92
C CYS A 85 -9.40 25.16 -17.02
N PRO A 86 -9.19 25.59 -15.76
CA PRO A 86 -10.27 26.05 -14.89
C PRO A 86 -10.91 27.36 -15.35
N HIS A 87 -10.20 28.17 -16.16
CA HIS A 87 -10.67 29.49 -16.56
C HIS A 87 -11.40 29.50 -17.91
N CYS A 88 -10.86 28.82 -18.93
CA CYS A 88 -11.44 28.81 -20.27
C CYS A 88 -12.03 27.47 -20.70
N GLY A 89 -12.00 26.43 -19.83
CA GLY A 89 -12.55 25.10 -20.11
C GLY A 89 -11.86 24.34 -21.25
N THR A 90 -10.75 24.85 -21.78
CA THR A 90 -10.05 24.22 -22.91
C THR A 90 -9.12 23.12 -22.42
N LYS A 91 -8.99 22.04 -23.20
CA LYS A 91 -8.04 20.96 -22.91
C LYS A 91 -6.60 21.47 -23.01
N ILE A 92 -5.81 21.24 -21.97
CA ILE A 92 -4.38 21.56 -21.91
C ILE A 92 -3.59 20.26 -21.86
N PHE A 93 -2.45 20.24 -22.54
CA PHE A 93 -1.53 19.11 -22.54
C PHE A 93 -0.17 19.56 -22.01
N LYS A 94 0.40 18.80 -21.09
CA LYS A 94 1.78 18.96 -20.62
C LYS A 94 2.58 17.75 -21.07
N ILE A 95 3.53 18.00 -21.96
CA ILE A 95 4.52 17.00 -22.37
C ILE A 95 5.61 17.01 -21.31
N SER A 96 5.39 16.31 -20.21
CA SER A 96 6.45 15.93 -19.28
C SER A 96 6.72 14.43 -19.45
N LYS A 97 7.79 13.91 -18.83
CA LYS A 97 7.87 12.49 -18.51
C LYS A 97 6.68 12.23 -17.57
N SER A 98 5.52 11.92 -18.14
CA SER A 98 4.23 12.15 -17.49
C SER A 98 4.09 11.25 -16.28
N PHE A 99 3.73 11.85 -15.13
CA PHE A 99 3.72 11.23 -13.81
C PHE A 99 3.07 9.82 -13.80
N GLY A 100 1.93 9.63 -14.50
CA GLY A 100 1.25 8.32 -14.58
C GLY A 100 1.85 7.31 -15.57
N VAL A 101 2.57 7.76 -16.60
CA VAL A 101 3.29 6.87 -17.53
C VAL A 101 4.69 6.56 -17.00
N VAL A 102 5.31 7.44 -16.22
CA VAL A 102 6.59 7.17 -15.54
C VAL A 102 6.43 6.04 -14.54
N GLU A 103 5.34 6.01 -13.78
CA GLU A 103 5.00 4.88 -12.89
C GLU A 103 4.90 3.55 -13.67
N ALA A 104 4.17 3.55 -14.80
CA ALA A 104 4.01 2.36 -15.64
C ALA A 104 5.29 1.94 -16.39
N ILE A 105 6.11 2.91 -16.84
CA ILE A 105 7.41 2.66 -17.47
C ILE A 105 8.44 2.21 -16.44
N ALA A 106 8.41 2.74 -15.21
CA ALA A 106 9.33 2.34 -14.14
C ALA A 106 9.17 0.87 -13.80
N ARG A 107 7.93 0.41 -13.58
CA ARG A 107 7.64 -1.02 -13.37
C ARG A 107 8.12 -1.88 -14.54
N ARG A 108 7.83 -1.47 -15.77
CA ARG A 108 8.29 -2.20 -16.97
C ARG A 108 9.82 -2.20 -17.12
N ARG A 109 10.50 -1.14 -16.67
CA ARG A 109 11.97 -1.06 -16.68
C ARG A 109 12.59 -1.94 -15.60
N GLU A 110 12.01 -1.98 -14.41
CA GLU A 110 12.38 -2.91 -13.34
C GLU A 110 12.20 -4.36 -13.82
N ASP A 111 11.05 -4.68 -14.44
CA ASP A 111 10.80 -5.98 -15.06
C ASP A 111 11.84 -6.32 -16.15
N LEU A 112 12.16 -5.36 -17.04
CA LEU A 112 13.18 -5.53 -18.06
C LEU A 112 14.58 -5.70 -17.47
N GLN A 113 14.89 -5.01 -16.38
CA GLN A 113 16.16 -5.15 -15.66
C GLN A 113 16.25 -6.50 -14.96
N LEU A 114 15.16 -7.00 -14.37
CA LEU A 114 15.08 -8.35 -13.80
C LEU A 114 15.31 -9.41 -14.88
N VAL A 115 14.66 -9.29 -16.05
CA VAL A 115 14.90 -10.20 -17.18
C VAL A 115 16.33 -10.10 -17.70
N ALA A 116 16.90 -8.89 -17.77
CA ALA A 116 18.28 -8.69 -18.21
C ALA A 116 19.30 -9.28 -17.21
N ASN A 117 19.04 -9.16 -15.91
CA ASN A 117 19.89 -9.71 -14.85
C ASN A 117 19.75 -11.23 -14.75
N GLY A 118 18.52 -11.77 -14.84
CA GLY A 118 18.28 -13.22 -14.84
C GLY A 118 18.93 -13.94 -16.02
N ARG A 119 19.13 -13.27 -17.17
CA ARG A 119 19.91 -13.83 -18.29
C ARG A 119 21.43 -13.86 -18.04
N ARG A 120 21.94 -13.06 -17.12
CA ARG A 120 23.37 -13.03 -16.77
C ARG A 120 23.75 -14.08 -15.73
N GLU A 121 22.80 -14.50 -14.90
CA GLU A 121 23.02 -15.53 -13.87
C GLU A 121 23.00 -16.97 -14.44
N VAL A 122 22.50 -17.15 -15.66
CA VAL A 122 22.36 -18.47 -16.32
C VAL A 122 23.49 -18.73 -17.34
N ALA A 123 24.48 -17.83 -17.45
CA ALA A 123 25.61 -17.95 -18.37
C ALA A 123 26.91 -18.34 -17.66
#